data_AF-A0A3N5V1E3-F1
#
_entry.id   AF-A0A3N5V1E3-F1
#
_cell.length_a   1.000
_cell.length_b   1.000
_cell.length_c   1.000
_cell.angle_alpha   90.00
_cell.angle_beta   90.00
_cell.angle_gamma   90.00
#
_symmetry.space_group_name_H-M   'P 1'
#
loop_
_entity.id
_entity.type
_entity.pdbx_description
1 polymer ?
#
loop_
_entity_poly.entity_id
_entity_poly.type
_entity_poly.pdbx_seq_one_letter_code
_entity_poly.pdbx_strand_id
1 'polypeptide(L)'
;MTVEQLGSIAGVILSLAIAYIPQLAEWYGKFDTAGKARVMGILLVVAALGVFGLSCANVFMLVACTVEGAKDLLGILIAALVANQASFVLLVQPFQKPAEISG
;
A
#
# COMPACT_ATOMS: atom_id res chain seq x y z
N MET A 1 6.29 -12.48 14.57
CA MET A 1 5.33 -11.36 14.61
C MET A 1 4.03 -11.84 14.02
N THR A 2 2.87 -11.49 14.58
CA THR A 2 1.59 -11.85 13.95
C THR A 2 1.25 -10.85 12.84
N VAL A 3 0.43 -11.26 11.87
CA VAL A 3 0.02 -10.43 10.71
C VAL A 3 -0.74 -9.17 11.15
N GLU A 4 -1.47 -9.24 12.26
CA GLU A 4 -2.18 -8.11 12.86
C GLU A 4 -1.22 -7.07 13.45
N GLN A 5 -0.13 -7.51 14.08
CA GLN A 5 0.91 -6.61 14.58
C GLN A 5 1.65 -5.91 13.43
N LEU A 6 1.95 -6.62 12.35
CA LEU A 6 2.57 -6.02 11.17
C LEU A 6 1.66 -4.96 10.54
N GLY A 7 0.37 -5.28 10.38
CA GLY A 7 -0.63 -4.36 9.83
C GLY A 7 -0.83 -3.10 10.69
N SER A 8 -0.90 -3.25 12.02
CA SER A 8 -1.08 -2.11 12.93
C SER A 8 0.14 -1.18 12.94
N ILE A 9 1.36 -1.72 12.99
CA ILE A 9 2.60 -0.92 12.92
C ILE A 9 2.70 -0.20 11.56
N ALA A 10 2.44 -0.91 10.46
CA ALA A 10 2.46 -0.32 9.12
C ALA A 10 1.44 0.82 8.98
N GLY A 11 0.22 0.64 9.51
CA GLY A 11 -0.81 1.66 9.52
C GLY A 11 -0.38 2.92 10.28
N VAL A 12 0.18 2.77 11.48
CA VAL A 12 0.70 3.89 12.28
C VAL A 12 1.81 4.64 11.54
N ILE A 13 2.80 3.93 11.01
CA ILE A 13 3.90 4.53 10.25
C ILE A 13 3.36 5.30 9.04
N LEU A 14 2.42 4.72 8.30
CA LEU A 14 1.82 5.37 7.13
C LEU A 14 1.04 6.63 7.51
N SER A 15 0.23 6.59 8.58
CA SER A 15 -0.50 7.77 9.07
C SER A 15 0.45 8.89 9.48
N LEU A 16 1.56 8.56 10.14
CA LEU A 16 2.60 9.53 10.51
C LEU A 16 3.32 10.08 9.28
N ALA A 17 3.69 9.22 8.32
CA ALA A 17 4.36 9.64 7.09
C ALA A 17 3.51 10.63 6.29
N ILE A 18 2.21 10.38 6.16
CA ILE A 18 1.29 11.28 5.46
C ILE A 18 1.12 12.62 6.21
N ALA A 19 1.08 12.60 7.55
CA ALA A 19 0.91 13.81 8.34
C ALA A 19 2.16 14.72 8.34
N TYR A 20 3.36 14.14 8.30
CA TYR A 20 4.62 14.88 8.47
C TYR A 20 5.40 15.16 7.18
N ILE A 21 5.05 14.53 6.04
CA ILE A 21 5.77 14.72 4.77
C ILE A 21 4.88 15.50 3.77
N PRO A 22 4.87 16.85 3.83
CA PRO A 22 3.99 17.68 3.00
C PRO A 22 4.25 17.53 1.49
N GLN A 23 5.50 17.27 1.11
CA GLN A 23 5.92 17.11 -0.29
C GLN A 23 5.32 15.84 -0.94
N LEU A 24 5.02 14.81 -0.13
CA LEU A 24 4.39 13.59 -0.60
C LEU A 24 2.91 13.83 -0.93
N ALA A 25 2.22 14.63 -0.11
CA ALA A 25 0.83 15.01 -0.35
C ALA A 25 0.68 15.81 -1.65
N GLU A 26 1.59 16.74 -1.91
CA GLU A 26 1.58 17.56 -3.12
C GLU A 26 1.88 16.73 -4.39
N TRP A 27 2.85 15.81 -4.32
CA TRP A 27 3.14 14.88 -5.42
C TRP A 27 1.96 13.93 -5.69
N TYR A 28 1.41 13.33 -4.64
CA TYR A 28 0.27 12.42 -4.74
C TYR A 28 -1.00 13.15 -5.24
N GLY A 29 -1.14 14.43 -4.90
CA GLY A 29 -2.22 15.31 -5.34
C GLY A 29 -2.31 15.50 -6.86
N LYS A 30 -1.21 15.32 -7.60
CA LYS A 30 -1.14 15.50 -9.07
C LYS A 30 -1.86 14.41 -9.86
N PHE A 31 -2.15 13.27 -9.24
CA PHE A 31 -2.82 12.16 -9.91
C PHE A 31 -4.34 12.27 -9.80
N ASP A 32 -5.03 11.86 -10.86
CA ASP A 32 -6.46 11.60 -10.83
C ASP A 32 -6.75 10.40 -9.91
N THR A 33 -8.01 10.18 -9.55
CA THR A 33 -8.37 9.18 -8.55
C THR A 33 -8.01 7.75 -8.97
N ALA A 34 -8.13 7.42 -10.26
CA ALA A 34 -7.68 6.13 -10.78
C ALA A 34 -6.15 6.03 -10.83
N GLY A 35 -5.44 7.14 -11.12
CA GLY A 35 -3.98 7.22 -11.00
C GLY A 35 -3.51 6.99 -9.56
N LYS A 36 -4.18 7.62 -8.57
CA LYS A 36 -3.90 7.47 -7.14
C LYS A 36 -4.01 6.02 -6.66
N ALA A 37 -5.03 5.29 -7.12
CA ALA A 37 -5.20 3.87 -6.80
C ALA A 37 -4.08 3.01 -7.39
N ARG A 38 -3.69 3.26 -8.64
CA ARG A 38 -2.57 2.58 -9.31
C ARG A 38 -1.24 2.84 -8.62
N VAL A 39 -0.97 4.10 -8.28
CA VAL A 39 0.23 4.49 -7.52
C VAL A 39 0.28 3.75 -6.19
N MET A 40 -0.84 3.66 -5.47
CA MET A 40 -0.88 2.95 -4.19
C MET A 40 -0.61 1.44 -4.36
N GLY A 41 -1.12 0.83 -5.43
CA GLY A 41 -0.79 -0.55 -5.80
C GLY A 41 0.71 -0.76 -6.07
N ILE A 42 1.35 0.16 -6.80
CA ILE A 42 2.80 0.11 -7.04
C ILE A 42 3.58 0.26 -5.73
N LEU A 43 3.16 1.18 -4.85
CA LEU A 43 3.79 1.38 -3.55
C LEU A 43 3.70 0.12 -2.68
N LEU A 44 2.59 -0.62 -2.71
CA LEU A 44 2.48 -1.90 -2.01
C LEU A 44 3.51 -2.93 -2.51
N VAL A 45 3.73 -3.02 -3.83
CA VAL A 45 4.74 -3.91 -4.42
C VAL A 45 6.15 -3.48 -3.98
N VAL A 46 6.46 -2.19 -4.07
CA VAL A 46 7.76 -1.64 -3.64
C VAL A 46 7.99 -1.89 -2.15
N ALA A 47 6.96 -1.69 -1.31
CA ALA A 47 7.05 -1.94 0.12
C ALA A 47 7.30 -3.42 0.43
N ALA A 48 6.59 -4.35 -0.26
CA ALA A 48 6.82 -5.78 -0.10
C ALA A 48 8.25 -6.18 -0.47
N LEU A 49 8.75 -5.72 -1.62
CA LEU A 49 10.14 -5.96 -2.04
C LEU A 49 11.16 -5.35 -1.07
N GLY A 50 10.89 -4.13 -0.57
CA GLY A 50 11.72 -3.45 0.41
C GLY A 50 11.81 -4.23 1.72
N VAL A 51 10.66 -4.66 2.26
CA VAL A 51 10.61 -5.49 3.49
C VAL A 51 11.36 -6.81 3.30
N PHE A 52 11.17 -7.48 2.17
CA PHE A 52 11.88 -8.73 1.87
C PHE A 52 13.40 -8.50 1.76
N GLY A 53 13.82 -7.49 1.00
CA GLY A 53 15.24 -7.14 0.83
C GLY A 53 15.91 -6.73 2.13
N LEU A 54 15.25 -5.91 2.95
CA LEU A 54 15.73 -5.51 4.27
C LEU A 54 15.82 -6.70 5.24
N SER A 55 14.90 -7.66 5.13
CA SER A 55 14.93 -8.89 5.92
C SER A 55 16.10 -9.80 5.51
N CYS A 56 16.37 -9.92 4.22
CA CYS A 56 17.54 -10.64 3.72
C CYS A 56 18.87 -9.96 4.06
N ALA A 57 18.88 -8.63 4.22
CA ALA A 57 20.05 -7.86 4.66
C ALA A 57 20.25 -7.86 6.19
N ASN A 58 19.44 -8.61 6.97
CA ASN A 58 19.46 -8.63 8.43
C ASN A 58 19.25 -7.25 9.10
N VAL A 59 18.64 -6.29 8.41
CA VAL A 59 18.31 -4.97 8.99
C VAL A 59 17.06 -5.07 9.84
N PHE A 60 16.03 -5.76 9.34
CA PHE A 60 14.74 -5.96 10.04
C PHE A 60 14.25 -7.39 9.84
N MET A 61 14.01 -8.15 10.91
CA MET A 61 13.50 -9.53 10.81
C MET A 61 11.96 -9.58 10.75
N LEU A 62 11.39 -8.99 9.69
CA LEU A 62 9.93 -8.93 9.48
C LEU A 62 9.40 -10.14 8.69
N VAL A 63 10.19 -10.64 7.74
CA VAL A 63 9.86 -11.79 6.90
C VAL A 63 11.07 -12.73 6.89
N ALA A 64 10.84 -14.05 6.94
CA ALA A 64 11.94 -15.00 6.81
C ALA A 64 12.56 -14.89 5.40
N CYS A 65 13.88 -14.73 5.29
CA CYS A 65 14.59 -14.78 4.02
C CYS A 65 14.72 -16.24 3.52
N THR A 66 13.58 -16.89 3.30
CA THR A 66 13.44 -18.26 2.78
C THR A 66 12.40 -18.30 1.67
N VAL A 67 12.33 -19.43 0.96
CA VAL A 67 11.31 -19.65 -0.07
C VAL A 67 9.91 -19.66 0.53
N GLU A 68 9.73 -20.21 1.75
CA GLU A 68 8.42 -20.11 2.43
C GLU A 68 8.07 -18.67 2.75
N GLY A 69 8.99 -17.89 3.33
CA GLY A 69 8.72 -16.48 3.66
C GLY A 69 8.40 -15.62 2.43
N ALA A 70 9.03 -15.90 1.29
CA ALA A 70 8.69 -15.25 0.02
C ALA A 70 7.27 -15.60 -0.47
N LYS A 71 6.84 -16.86 -0.32
CA LYS A 71 5.48 -17.30 -0.68
C LYS A 71 4.43 -16.69 0.23
N ASP A 72 4.69 -16.64 1.53
CA ASP A 72 3.80 -16.00 2.51
C ASP A 72 3.63 -14.51 2.19
N LEU A 73 4.76 -13.82 1.93
CA LEU A 73 4.74 -12.41 1.54
C LEU A 73 4.01 -12.18 0.22
N LEU A 74 4.16 -13.07 -0.76
CA LEU A 74 3.43 -13.00 -2.03
C LEU A 74 1.92 -13.13 -1.81
N GLY A 75 1.49 -14.05 -0.94
CA GLY A 75 0.09 -14.20 -0.56
C GLY A 75 -0.47 -12.93 0.08
N ILE A 76 0.29 -12.33 1.01
CA ILE A 76 -0.06 -11.05 1.64
C ILE A 76 -0.13 -9.92 0.62
N LEU A 77 0.83 -9.84 -0.32
CA LEU A 77 0.86 -8.82 -1.36
C LEU A 77 -0.36 -8.93 -2.28
N ILE A 78 -0.72 -10.15 -2.72
CA ILE A 78 -1.91 -10.37 -3.55
C ILE A 78 -3.16 -9.95 -2.78
N ALA A 79 -3.30 -10.38 -1.52
CA ALA A 79 -4.43 -9.99 -0.68
C ALA A 79 -4.51 -8.46 -0.49
N ALA A 80 -3.38 -7.79 -0.29
CA ALA A 80 -3.30 -6.34 -0.16
C ALA A 80 -3.67 -5.62 -1.46
N LEU A 81 -3.23 -6.12 -2.63
CA LEU A 81 -3.60 -5.57 -3.93
C LEU A 81 -5.09 -5.72 -4.20
N VAL A 82 -5.66 -6.89 -3.93
CA VAL A 82 -7.10 -7.14 -4.05
C VAL A 82 -7.88 -6.23 -3.11
N ALA A 83 -7.45 -6.09 -1.85
CA ALA A 83 -8.07 -5.20 -0.89
C ALA A 83 -8.01 -3.73 -1.35
N ASN A 84 -6.85 -3.26 -1.82
CA ASN A 84 -6.67 -1.90 -2.34
C ASN A 84 -7.61 -1.61 -3.52
N GLN A 85 -7.70 -2.54 -4.48
CA GLN A 85 -8.60 -2.41 -5.63
C GLN A 85 -10.08 -2.50 -5.23
N ALA A 86 -10.43 -3.41 -4.32
CA ALA A 86 -11.79 -3.53 -3.80
C ALA A 86 -12.21 -2.26 -3.06
N SER A 87 -11.36 -1.69 -2.21
CA SER A 87 -11.61 -0.41 -1.54
C SER A 87 -11.80 0.72 -2.55
N PHE A 88 -10.99 0.78 -3.61
CA PHE A 88 -11.17 1.79 -4.65
C PHE A 88 -12.54 1.68 -5.33
N VAL A 89 -12.92 0.48 -5.77
CA VAL A 89 -14.19 0.25 -6.48
C VAL A 89 -15.41 0.42 -5.56
N LEU A 90 -15.33 -0.04 -4.32
CA LEU A 90 -16.48 -0.05 -3.40
C LEU A 90 -16.65 1.27 -2.63
N LEU A 91 -15.55 1.93 -2.25
CA LEU A 91 -15.57 3.03 -1.30
C LEU A 91 -15.16 4.38 -1.89
N VAL A 92 -14.49 4.40 -3.05
CA VAL A 92 -13.99 5.65 -3.64
C VAL A 92 -14.72 5.99 -4.94
N GLN A 93 -14.74 5.06 -5.90
CA GLN A 93 -15.35 5.26 -7.21
C GLN A 93 -16.83 5.72 -7.17
N PRO A 94 -17.72 5.20 -6.30
CA PRO A 94 -19.13 5.59 -6.29
C PRO A 94 -19.35 7.05 -5.88
N PHE A 95 -18.54 7.58 -4.97
CA PHE A 95 -18.67 8.95 -4.46
C PHE A 95 -17.98 10.00 -5.34
N GLN A 96 -17.28 9.56 -6.39
CA GLN A 96 -16.63 10.43 -7.36
C GLN A 96 -17.57 10.89 -8.49
N LYS A 97 -18.69 10.18 -8.73
CA LYS A 97 -19.72 10.60 -9.69
C LYS A 97 -20.74 11.48 -8.94
N PRO A 98 -20.57 12.81 -8.95
CA PRO A 98 -21.41 13.66 -9.80
C PRO A 98 -20.73 14.96 -10.28
N ALA A 99 -20.15 15.00 -11.50
CA ALA A 99 -19.79 16.25 -12.20
C ALA A 99 -19.54 16.13 -13.73
N GLU A 100 -19.81 15.00 -14.40
CA GLU A 100 -19.69 14.87 -15.87
C GLU A 100 -21.06 14.79 -16.57
N ILE A 101 -21.99 15.69 -16.21
CA ILE A 101 -23.22 15.94 -16.96
C ILE A 101 -23.40 17.46 -17.13
N SER A 102 -22.39 18.14 -17.66
CA SER A 102 -22.54 19.45 -18.29
C SER A 102 -21.33 19.70 -19.19
N GLY A 103 -21.51 19.40 -20.46
CA GLY A 103 -20.54 19.53 -21.54
C GLY A 103 -21.12 18.94 -22.80
#